data_AF-A0A1G7FGK8-F1
#
_entry.id   AF-A0A1G7FGK8-F1
#
_cell.length_a   1.000
_cell.length_b   1.000
_cell.length_c   1.000
_cell.angle_alpha   90.00
_cell.angle_beta   90.00
_cell.angle_gamma   90.00
#
_symmetry.space_group_name_H-M   'P 1'
#
loop_
_entity.id
_entity.type
_entity.pdbx_description
1 polymer ?
#
loop_
_entity_poly.entity_id
_entity_poly.type
_entity_poly.pdbx_seq_one_letter_code
_entity_poly.pdbx_strand_id
1 'polypeptide(L)'
;MKKLNQLKYSTFILIALFGLALTSCSTDNTNSEAIEISEFEVQKVLAIDDYSGIVDNAITEAFLGKNSTGKRFSSQKDTECYNTTYTDAGFTMIFNNCIYNETDNVSGTINATYTIGETNTTFTATYSNFYIGTIQLNGTRTFTISTTENEGDINFTVTSDMVIILEDGEVITEAGTKTASIIFA
;
A
#
# COMPACT_ATOMS: atom_id res chain seq x y z
N MET A 1 30.06 -60.24 17.50
CA MET A 1 30.13 -60.47 18.97
C MET A 1 30.78 -59.25 19.61
N LYS A 2 30.14 -58.70 20.65
CA LYS A 2 30.66 -57.63 21.53
C LYS A 2 32.01 -58.04 22.14
N LYS A 3 32.94 -57.10 22.29
CA LYS A 3 33.37 -56.60 23.62
C LYS A 3 34.29 -55.37 23.52
N LEU A 4 33.83 -54.32 24.23
CA LEU A 4 34.58 -53.17 24.72
C LEU A 4 35.68 -53.58 25.72
N ASN A 5 36.71 -52.74 25.84
CA ASN A 5 37.23 -52.18 27.11
C ASN A 5 38.27 -51.09 26.74
N GLN A 6 38.09 -49.77 26.93
CA GLN A 6 37.87 -48.96 28.15
C GLN A 6 38.93 -49.16 29.24
N LEU A 7 39.84 -48.17 29.38
CA LEU A 7 40.40 -47.60 30.62
C LEU A 7 41.58 -46.66 30.24
N LYS A 8 41.86 -45.47 30.80
CA LYS A 8 41.21 -44.46 31.67
C LYS A 8 42.20 -43.26 31.80
N TYR A 9 41.64 -42.05 31.81
CA TYR A 9 42.02 -40.82 32.56
C TYR A 9 43.31 -40.01 32.37
N SER A 10 43.08 -38.69 32.52
CA SER A 10 43.97 -37.59 32.91
C SER A 10 44.88 -37.05 31.81
N THR A 11 44.79 -35.80 31.36
CA THR A 11 45.06 -34.62 32.20
C THR A 11 44.50 -33.36 31.53
N PHE A 12 44.01 -32.45 32.36
CA PHE A 12 43.65 -31.06 32.09
C PHE A 12 44.80 -30.25 31.44
N ILE A 13 44.42 -29.20 30.69
CA ILE A 13 45.20 -28.01 30.30
C ILE A 13 46.15 -28.16 29.09
N LEU A 14 45.74 -27.62 27.94
CA LEU A 14 46.52 -26.57 27.28
C LEU A 14 45.60 -25.61 26.53
N ILE A 15 45.64 -24.36 26.97
CA ILE A 15 44.87 -23.21 26.53
C ILE A 15 45.58 -22.56 25.32
N ALA A 16 44.75 -22.04 24.40
CA ALA A 16 44.96 -20.94 23.47
C ALA A 16 46.15 -20.98 22.50
N LEU A 17 45.87 -20.83 21.20
CA LEU A 17 46.18 -19.62 20.44
C LEU A 17 45.79 -19.83 18.96
N PHE A 18 44.69 -19.21 18.53
CA PHE A 18 44.60 -18.31 17.35
C PHE A 18 43.12 -18.01 17.06
N GLY A 19 42.52 -17.21 17.93
CA GLY A 19 41.28 -16.50 17.67
C GLY A 19 41.61 -15.02 17.48
N LEU A 20 41.75 -14.60 16.22
CA LEU A 20 41.82 -13.20 15.83
C LEU A 20 40.91 -12.99 14.63
N ALA A 21 39.69 -12.52 14.92
CA ALA A 21 38.98 -11.48 14.18
C ALA A 21 37.70 -11.13 14.95
N LEU A 22 37.86 -10.38 16.05
CA LEU A 22 36.77 -9.59 16.62
C LEU A 22 36.74 -8.27 15.85
N THR A 23 35.80 -8.09 14.93
CA THR A 23 35.30 -6.76 14.58
C THR A 23 33.97 -6.55 15.29
N SER A 24 34.09 -5.82 16.39
CA SER A 24 33.09 -5.09 17.15
C SER A 24 31.84 -4.69 16.34
N CYS A 25 30.73 -5.38 16.55
CA CYS A 25 29.42 -4.73 16.55
C CYS A 25 29.08 -4.40 18.00
N SER A 26 29.01 -3.10 18.25
CA SER A 26 28.53 -2.51 19.49
C SER A 26 27.19 -3.11 19.88
N THR A 27 27.10 -3.43 21.17
CA THR A 27 25.94 -3.95 21.89
C THR A 27 24.63 -3.23 21.54
N ASP A 28 23.64 -3.97 21.04
CA ASP A 28 22.34 -4.05 21.74
C ASP A 28 21.57 -5.32 21.35
N ASN A 29 21.00 -5.92 22.39
CA ASN A 29 20.33 -7.22 22.42
C ASN A 29 18.86 -7.07 22.01
N THR A 30 18.52 -7.59 20.83
CA THR A 30 17.20 -8.19 20.57
C THR A 30 17.41 -9.36 19.62
N ASN A 31 16.94 -10.55 20.02
CA ASN A 31 16.72 -11.67 19.11
C ASN A 31 15.93 -11.18 17.90
N SER A 32 16.62 -10.87 16.81
CA SER A 32 15.97 -10.66 15.53
C SER A 32 15.82 -12.05 14.94
N GLU A 33 14.70 -12.69 15.28
CA GLU A 33 14.16 -13.74 14.42
C GLU A 33 14.04 -13.10 13.03
N ALA A 34 14.85 -13.57 12.09
CA ALA A 34 14.69 -13.18 10.70
C ALA A 34 13.28 -13.61 10.30
N ILE A 35 12.40 -12.63 10.07
CA ILE A 35 11.07 -12.87 9.54
C ILE A 35 11.30 -13.37 8.10
N GLU A 36 11.25 -14.69 7.90
CA GLU A 36 11.18 -15.29 6.58
C GLU A 36 9.77 -14.99 6.03
N ILE A 37 9.62 -13.84 5.36
CA ILE A 37 8.43 -13.55 4.57
C ILE A 37 8.44 -14.51 3.38
N SER A 38 7.42 -15.35 3.26
CA SER A 38 7.34 -16.32 2.17
C SER A 38 7.09 -15.62 0.83
N GLU A 39 7.59 -16.20 -0.27
CA GLU A 39 7.34 -15.70 -1.63
C GLU A 39 5.84 -15.54 -1.92
N PHE A 40 5.02 -16.43 -1.36
CA PHE A 40 3.56 -16.39 -1.44
C PHE A 40 2.97 -15.14 -0.76
N GLU A 41 3.47 -14.76 0.42
CA GLU A 41 3.04 -13.54 1.11
C GLU A 41 3.46 -12.29 0.35
N VAL A 42 4.64 -12.28 -0.27
CA VAL A 42 5.08 -11.16 -1.12
C VAL A 42 4.18 -11.01 -2.35
N GLN A 43 3.90 -12.10 -3.06
CA GLN A 43 2.98 -12.08 -4.22
C GLN A 43 1.58 -11.61 -3.82
N LYS A 44 1.10 -12.03 -2.64
CA LYS A 44 -0.17 -11.58 -2.09
C LYS A 44 -0.17 -10.08 -1.79
N VAL A 45 0.89 -9.55 -1.17
CA VAL A 45 1.04 -8.10 -0.91
C VAL A 45 1.08 -7.28 -2.20
N LEU A 46 1.75 -7.78 -3.24
CA LEU A 46 1.80 -7.10 -4.53
C LEU A 46 0.42 -7.09 -5.23
N ALA A 47 -0.30 -8.22 -5.20
CA ALA A 47 -1.64 -8.29 -5.79
C ALA A 47 -2.66 -7.38 -5.08
N ILE A 48 -2.55 -7.26 -3.75
CA ILE A 48 -3.39 -6.34 -2.94
C ILE A 48 -3.22 -4.90 -3.40
N ASP A 49 -1.96 -4.45 -3.52
CA ASP A 49 -1.63 -3.08 -3.92
C ASP A 49 -2.12 -2.78 -5.34
N ASP A 50 -1.99 -3.76 -6.24
CA ASP A 50 -2.54 -3.66 -7.57
C ASP A 50 -4.06 -3.45 -7.50
N TYR A 51 -4.81 -4.29 -6.76
CA TYR A 51 -6.27 -4.17 -6.69
C TYR A 51 -6.75 -2.85 -6.10
N SER A 52 -6.20 -2.44 -4.95
CA SER A 52 -6.66 -1.26 -4.25
C SER A 52 -6.25 0.05 -4.96
N GLY A 53 -5.17 0.00 -5.74
CA GLY A 53 -4.68 1.12 -6.55
C GLY A 53 -5.32 1.29 -7.94
N ILE A 54 -6.05 0.29 -8.47
CA ILE A 54 -6.57 0.30 -9.85
C ILE A 54 -7.30 1.59 -10.20
N VAL A 55 -8.11 2.13 -9.28
CA VAL A 55 -8.95 3.32 -9.49
C VAL A 55 -8.42 4.60 -8.85
N ASP A 56 -7.21 4.58 -8.26
CA ASP A 56 -6.62 5.77 -7.61
C ASP A 56 -6.47 6.94 -8.61
N ASN A 57 -6.12 6.63 -9.85
CA ASN A 57 -6.05 7.62 -10.93
C ASN A 57 -7.44 8.22 -11.22
N ALA A 58 -8.49 7.41 -11.32
CA ALA A 58 -9.85 7.90 -11.56
C ALA A 58 -10.32 8.84 -10.42
N ILE A 59 -10.06 8.45 -9.17
CA ILE A 59 -10.42 9.25 -7.99
C ILE A 59 -9.64 10.57 -8.00
N THR A 60 -8.34 10.52 -8.29
CA THR A 60 -7.48 11.70 -8.34
C THR A 60 -7.87 12.64 -9.48
N GLU A 61 -8.17 12.12 -10.67
CA GLU A 61 -8.67 12.90 -11.81
C GLU A 61 -10.03 13.55 -11.50
N ALA A 62 -10.95 12.83 -10.85
CA ALA A 62 -12.22 13.40 -10.41
C ALA A 62 -12.02 14.53 -9.39
N PHE A 63 -11.11 14.35 -8.43
CA PHE A 63 -10.74 15.38 -7.47
C PHE A 63 -10.19 16.64 -8.16
N LEU A 64 -9.25 16.49 -9.10
CA LEU A 64 -8.67 17.61 -9.86
C LEU A 64 -9.69 18.28 -10.80
N GLY A 65 -10.61 17.48 -11.37
CA GLY A 65 -11.65 17.93 -12.29
C GLY A 65 -12.65 18.91 -11.69
N LYS A 66 -12.90 18.86 -10.36
CA LYS A 66 -13.72 19.85 -9.65
C LYS A 66 -13.23 21.29 -9.87
N ASN A 67 -11.93 21.50 -10.04
CA ASN A 67 -11.31 22.83 -10.12
C ASN A 67 -11.05 23.32 -11.56
N SER A 68 -11.32 22.50 -12.59
CA SER A 68 -11.01 22.87 -13.99
C SER A 68 -12.21 23.48 -14.73
N THR A 69 -12.47 24.77 -14.54
CA THR A 69 -13.45 25.53 -15.36
C THR A 69 -12.90 26.02 -16.70
N GLY A 70 -11.61 25.83 -17.00
CA GLY A 70 -10.96 26.44 -18.18
C GLY A 70 -10.37 25.48 -19.21
N LYS A 71 -9.80 24.35 -18.79
CA LYS A 71 -9.25 23.31 -19.68
C LYS A 71 -9.34 21.99 -18.94
N ARG A 72 -10.23 21.09 -19.37
CA ARG A 72 -10.14 19.68 -18.99
C ARG A 72 -8.72 19.23 -19.35
N PHE A 73 -7.98 18.71 -18.37
CA PHE A 73 -6.67 18.11 -18.65
C PHE A 73 -6.91 17.07 -19.74
N SER A 74 -6.17 17.14 -20.85
CA SER A 74 -6.44 16.35 -22.06
C SER A 74 -6.26 14.83 -21.87
N SER A 75 -6.02 14.36 -20.64
CA SER A 75 -6.10 12.94 -20.24
C SER A 75 -7.53 12.48 -19.91
N GLN A 76 -8.49 13.42 -19.78
CA GLN A 76 -9.91 13.09 -19.66
C GLN A 76 -10.41 12.60 -21.02
N LYS A 77 -9.93 11.42 -21.44
CA LYS A 77 -10.77 10.50 -22.20
C LYS A 77 -12.06 10.44 -21.38
N ASP A 78 -13.17 10.82 -21.98
CA ASP A 78 -14.47 10.41 -21.46
C ASP A 78 -14.40 8.89 -21.34
N THR A 79 -14.06 8.36 -20.17
CA THR A 79 -14.11 6.93 -19.97
C THR A 79 -15.58 6.64 -19.76
N GLU A 80 -16.19 5.90 -20.67
CA GLU A 80 -17.57 5.40 -20.56
C GLU A 80 -17.83 4.59 -19.27
N CYS A 81 -16.80 4.37 -18.48
CA CYS A 81 -16.76 3.47 -17.35
C CYS A 81 -17.39 4.04 -16.07
N TYR A 82 -17.24 5.34 -15.81
CA TYR A 82 -17.81 5.94 -14.59
C TYR A 82 -18.44 7.32 -14.83
N ASN A 83 -19.44 7.63 -14.01
CA ASN A 83 -20.01 8.97 -13.92
C ASN A 83 -19.72 9.57 -12.54
N THR A 84 -19.42 10.86 -12.50
CA THR A 84 -19.09 11.57 -11.25
C THR A 84 -20.11 12.66 -10.96
N THR A 85 -20.69 12.63 -9.76
CA THR A 85 -21.58 13.68 -9.24
C THR A 85 -20.87 14.45 -8.14
N TYR A 86 -20.78 15.76 -8.26
CA TYR A 86 -20.07 16.63 -7.31
C TYR A 86 -21.00 17.31 -6.32
N THR A 87 -20.50 17.53 -5.11
CA THR A 87 -21.12 18.34 -4.07
C THR A 87 -20.09 19.27 -3.43
N ASP A 88 -20.54 20.14 -2.52
CA ASP A 88 -19.63 21.00 -1.78
C ASP A 88 -18.69 20.19 -0.88
N ALA A 89 -19.21 19.13 -0.25
CA ALA A 89 -18.49 18.30 0.71
C ALA A 89 -17.68 17.16 0.07
N GLY A 90 -17.86 16.87 -1.22
CA GLY A 90 -17.28 15.67 -1.82
C GLY A 90 -17.72 15.40 -3.25
N PHE A 91 -17.53 14.16 -3.69
CA PHE A 91 -18.05 13.64 -4.95
C PHE A 91 -18.38 12.16 -4.85
N THR A 92 -19.29 11.69 -5.69
CA THR A 92 -19.65 10.27 -5.81
C THR A 92 -19.35 9.82 -7.23
N MET A 93 -18.57 8.75 -7.36
CA MET A 93 -18.31 8.06 -8.62
C MET A 93 -19.13 6.78 -8.68
N ILE A 94 -19.82 6.55 -9.81
CA ILE A 94 -20.56 5.32 -10.07
C ILE A 94 -19.93 4.63 -11.28
N PHE A 95 -19.41 3.42 -11.07
CA PHE A 95 -18.81 2.59 -12.11
C PHE A 95 -19.85 1.58 -12.63
N ASN A 96 -20.11 1.63 -13.94
CA ASN A 96 -21.20 0.88 -14.57
C ASN A 96 -20.70 -0.36 -15.32
N ASN A 97 -19.98 -1.25 -14.62
CA ASN A 97 -19.51 -2.55 -15.13
C ASN A 97 -18.77 -2.46 -16.47
N CYS A 98 -17.50 -2.07 -16.39
CA CYS A 98 -16.68 -1.68 -17.53
C CYS A 98 -15.23 -2.09 -17.32
N ILE A 99 -14.49 -2.30 -18.40
CA ILE A 99 -13.04 -2.53 -18.32
C ILE A 99 -12.35 -1.18 -18.06
N TYR A 100 -11.56 -1.11 -16.99
CA TYR A 100 -10.78 0.08 -16.61
C TYR A 100 -9.31 -0.31 -16.43
N ASN A 101 -8.37 0.49 -16.94
CA ASN A 101 -6.92 0.21 -16.82
C ASN A 101 -6.50 -1.23 -17.17
N GLU A 102 -7.11 -1.83 -18.20
CA GLU A 102 -6.82 -3.20 -18.66
C GLU A 102 -7.10 -4.31 -17.61
N THR A 103 -7.94 -4.02 -16.61
CA THR A 103 -8.36 -4.96 -15.58
C THR A 103 -9.63 -5.71 -15.99
N ASP A 104 -10.09 -6.59 -15.09
CA ASP A 104 -11.47 -7.08 -15.15
C ASP A 104 -12.49 -5.95 -15.01
N ASN A 105 -13.75 -6.26 -15.29
CA ASN A 105 -14.84 -5.30 -15.19
C ASN A 105 -14.92 -4.70 -13.78
N VAL A 106 -14.87 -3.38 -13.69
CA VAL A 106 -15.09 -2.63 -12.46
C VAL A 106 -16.52 -2.16 -12.34
N SER A 107 -17.09 -2.28 -11.15
CA SER A 107 -18.44 -1.80 -10.86
C SER A 107 -18.57 -1.37 -9.41
N GLY A 108 -19.55 -0.51 -9.13
CA GLY A 108 -19.87 -0.10 -7.76
C GLY A 108 -19.82 1.41 -7.56
N THR A 109 -19.68 1.81 -6.30
CA THR A 109 -19.74 3.22 -5.91
C THR A 109 -18.58 3.60 -5.02
N ILE A 110 -17.98 4.75 -5.33
CA ILE A 110 -16.96 5.38 -4.50
C ILE A 110 -17.50 6.74 -4.06
N ASN A 111 -17.54 6.96 -2.75
CA ASN A 111 -17.92 8.24 -2.16
C ASN A 111 -16.68 8.90 -1.59
N ALA A 112 -16.30 10.04 -2.16
CA ALA A 112 -15.16 10.82 -1.70
C ALA A 112 -15.62 12.06 -0.93
N THR A 113 -15.02 12.32 0.22
CA THR A 113 -15.24 13.53 1.01
C THR A 113 -13.99 14.39 1.08
N TYR A 114 -14.16 15.72 1.12
CA TYR A 114 -13.04 16.66 1.18
C TYR A 114 -12.78 17.11 2.62
N THR A 115 -11.51 17.27 2.96
CA THR A 115 -11.04 18.03 4.12
C THR A 115 -9.98 19.00 3.64
N ILE A 116 -10.32 20.28 3.59
CA ILE A 116 -9.43 21.35 3.14
C ILE A 116 -8.82 22.00 4.38
N GLY A 117 -7.53 21.80 4.59
CA GLY A 117 -6.73 22.52 5.58
C GLY A 117 -6.01 23.71 4.94
N GLU A 118 -5.31 24.48 5.76
CA GLU A 118 -4.54 25.66 5.31
C GLU A 118 -3.28 25.26 4.53
N THR A 119 -2.62 24.17 4.94
CA THR A 119 -1.34 23.68 4.37
C THR A 119 -1.46 22.32 3.69
N ASN A 120 -2.60 21.65 3.82
CA ASN A 120 -2.86 20.37 3.19
C ASN A 120 -4.29 20.30 2.67
N THR A 121 -4.48 19.56 1.58
CA THR A 121 -5.80 19.17 1.11
C THR A 121 -5.89 17.66 1.13
N THR A 122 -6.94 17.15 1.76
CA THR A 122 -7.20 15.72 1.89
C THR A 122 -8.53 15.38 1.25
N PHE A 123 -8.59 14.24 0.56
CA PHE A 123 -9.85 13.61 0.17
C PHE A 123 -9.85 12.13 0.55
N THR A 124 -10.97 11.67 1.13
CA THR A 124 -11.13 10.28 1.57
C THR A 124 -12.17 9.59 0.71
N ALA A 125 -11.74 8.63 -0.10
CA ALA A 125 -12.58 7.76 -0.89
C ALA A 125 -13.04 6.57 -0.05
N THR A 126 -14.35 6.33 -0.02
CA THR A 126 -14.98 5.18 0.64
C THR A 126 -15.57 4.26 -0.43
N TYR A 127 -15.13 3.02 -0.43
CA TYR A 127 -15.56 1.99 -1.37
C TYR A 127 -16.80 1.29 -0.82
N SER A 128 -17.88 1.30 -1.61
CA SER A 128 -19.17 0.70 -1.26
C SER A 128 -19.69 -0.15 -2.41
N ASN A 129 -19.89 -1.44 -2.16
CA ASN A 129 -20.28 -2.41 -3.19
C ASN A 129 -19.39 -2.30 -4.44
N PHE A 130 -18.08 -2.12 -4.23
CA PHE A 130 -17.12 -1.95 -5.31
C PHE A 130 -16.46 -3.28 -5.64
N TYR A 131 -16.41 -3.62 -6.93
CA TYR A 131 -15.94 -4.90 -7.43
C TYR A 131 -14.99 -4.71 -8.59
N ILE A 132 -14.02 -5.61 -8.67
CA ILE A 132 -13.12 -5.82 -9.82
C ILE A 132 -13.26 -7.29 -10.20
N GLY A 133 -14.01 -7.57 -11.27
CA GLY A 133 -14.46 -8.93 -11.57
C GLY A 133 -15.32 -9.48 -10.42
N THR A 134 -14.85 -10.56 -9.79
CA THR A 134 -15.48 -11.21 -8.63
C THR A 134 -14.94 -10.72 -7.29
N ILE A 135 -13.84 -9.95 -7.28
CA ILE A 135 -13.17 -9.49 -6.08
C ILE A 135 -13.87 -8.24 -5.55
N GLN A 136 -14.24 -8.25 -4.28
CA GLN A 136 -14.90 -7.12 -3.63
C GLN A 136 -13.89 -6.28 -2.86
N LEU A 137 -13.94 -4.96 -3.04
CA LEU A 137 -13.17 -3.99 -2.27
C LEU A 137 -14.11 -3.19 -1.37
N ASN A 138 -13.78 -3.14 -0.09
CA ASN A 138 -14.46 -2.32 0.91
C ASN A 138 -13.42 -1.54 1.73
N GLY A 139 -13.82 -0.41 2.31
CA GLY A 139 -12.96 0.38 3.19
C GLY A 139 -12.69 1.77 2.63
N THR A 140 -11.60 2.39 3.07
CA THR A 140 -11.25 3.75 2.70
C THR A 140 -9.82 3.90 2.21
N ARG A 141 -9.64 4.80 1.25
CA ARG A 141 -8.34 5.34 0.85
C ARG A 141 -8.36 6.86 1.02
N THR A 142 -7.42 7.37 1.78
CA THR A 142 -7.28 8.81 2.06
C THR A 142 -6.06 9.35 1.35
N PHE A 143 -6.28 10.35 0.50
CA PHE A 143 -5.26 11.01 -0.29
C PHE A 143 -5.00 12.40 0.28
N THR A 144 -3.76 12.66 0.66
CA THR A 144 -3.32 13.93 1.22
C THR A 144 -2.25 14.55 0.34
N ILE A 145 -2.52 15.76 -0.12
CA ILE A 145 -1.57 16.61 -0.82
C ILE A 145 -1.12 17.68 0.17
N SER A 146 0.18 17.79 0.39
CA SER A 146 0.76 18.81 1.27
C SER A 146 1.99 19.45 0.64
N THR A 147 2.18 20.74 0.89
CA THR A 147 3.40 21.48 0.56
C THR A 147 4.29 21.52 1.80
N THR A 148 5.59 21.26 1.65
CA THR A 148 6.52 21.43 2.78
C THR A 148 6.92 22.89 2.96
N GLU A 149 7.52 23.23 4.11
CA GLU A 149 8.03 24.57 4.41
C GLU A 149 9.15 25.02 3.45
N ASN A 150 9.82 24.07 2.79
CA ASN A 150 10.64 24.36 1.63
C ASN A 150 9.68 24.45 0.43
N GLU A 151 9.42 25.66 -0.06
CA GLU A 151 8.41 26.03 -1.08
C GLU A 151 8.50 25.30 -2.44
N GLY A 152 9.35 24.27 -2.57
CA GLY A 152 9.57 23.45 -3.76
C GLY A 152 9.27 21.94 -3.60
N ASP A 153 8.81 21.45 -2.45
CA ASP A 153 8.51 20.02 -2.28
C ASP A 153 7.01 19.76 -2.10
N ILE A 154 6.46 18.86 -2.92
CA ILE A 154 5.07 18.36 -2.82
C ILE A 154 5.09 16.92 -2.30
N ASN A 155 4.40 16.68 -1.20
CA ASN A 155 4.16 15.33 -0.69
C ASN A 155 2.75 14.87 -1.07
N PHE A 156 2.68 13.75 -1.77
CA PHE A 156 1.46 13.01 -2.04
C PHE A 156 1.43 11.76 -1.17
N THR A 157 0.45 11.67 -0.28
CA THR A 157 0.32 10.56 0.67
C THR A 157 -1.00 9.83 0.46
N VAL A 158 -0.94 8.51 0.37
CA VAL A 158 -2.11 7.62 0.31
C VAL A 158 -2.12 6.77 1.58
N THR A 159 -3.19 6.85 2.36
CA THR A 159 -3.43 5.98 3.52
C THR A 159 -4.58 5.04 3.22
N SER A 160 -4.32 3.75 3.30
CA SER A 160 -5.28 2.67 3.06
C SER A 160 -5.78 2.09 4.37
N ASP A 161 -7.07 1.79 4.42
CA ASP A 161 -7.73 0.89 5.36
C ASP A 161 -8.78 0.10 4.58
N MET A 162 -8.35 -0.99 3.94
CA MET A 162 -9.12 -1.74 2.96
C MET A 162 -9.31 -3.19 3.39
N VAL A 163 -10.47 -3.74 3.03
CA VAL A 163 -10.82 -5.16 3.11
C VAL A 163 -11.13 -5.65 1.70
N ILE A 164 -10.35 -6.63 1.26
CA ILE A 164 -10.46 -7.27 -0.05
C ILE A 164 -10.99 -8.68 0.15
N ILE A 165 -12.08 -9.01 -0.52
CA ILE A 165 -12.69 -10.34 -0.48
C ILE A 165 -12.48 -10.99 -1.83
N LEU A 166 -11.71 -12.08 -1.87
CA LEU A 166 -11.40 -12.82 -3.07
C LEU A 166 -12.58 -13.72 -3.50
N GLU A 167 -12.49 -14.31 -4.70
CA GLU A 167 -13.53 -15.16 -5.28
C GLU A 167 -13.85 -16.40 -4.41
N ASP A 168 -12.84 -16.97 -3.76
CA ASP A 168 -13.00 -18.12 -2.85
C ASP A 168 -13.49 -17.73 -1.45
N GLY A 169 -13.74 -16.43 -1.22
CA GLY A 169 -14.16 -15.87 0.06
C GLY A 169 -13.02 -15.58 1.03
N GLU A 170 -11.76 -15.76 0.63
CA GLU A 170 -10.62 -15.32 1.43
C GLU A 170 -10.67 -13.81 1.67
N VAL A 171 -10.45 -13.42 2.92
CA VAL A 171 -10.46 -12.01 3.35
C VAL A 171 -9.04 -11.55 3.59
N ILE A 172 -8.70 -10.43 2.95
CA ILE A 172 -7.40 -9.79 3.04
C ILE A 172 -7.58 -8.35 3.51
N THR A 173 -6.74 -7.91 4.44
CA THR A 173 -6.76 -6.54 4.96
C THR A 173 -5.50 -5.79 4.52
N GLU A 174 -5.66 -4.59 3.98
CA GLU A 174 -4.57 -3.66 3.68
C GLU A 174 -4.71 -2.43 4.57
N ALA A 175 -3.74 -2.21 5.46
CA ALA A 175 -3.67 -1.02 6.28
C ALA A 175 -2.25 -0.43 6.23
N GLY A 176 -2.14 0.85 5.90
CA GLY A 176 -0.84 1.50 5.83
C GLY A 176 -0.84 2.82 5.09
N THR A 177 0.32 3.49 5.10
CA THR A 177 0.51 4.79 4.47
C THR A 177 1.69 4.74 3.51
N LYS A 178 1.49 5.24 2.30
CA LYS A 178 2.51 5.43 1.27
C LYS A 178 2.66 6.91 0.97
N THR A 179 3.89 7.41 0.94
CA THR A 179 4.18 8.81 0.60
C THR A 179 5.15 8.87 -0.56
N ALA A 180 4.77 9.61 -1.59
CA ALA A 180 5.63 10.01 -2.70
C ALA A 180 5.96 11.50 -2.54
N SER A 181 7.25 11.82 -2.55
CA SER A 181 7.74 13.20 -2.51
C SER A 181 8.23 13.62 -3.89
N ILE A 182 7.70 14.73 -4.38
CA ILE A 182 8.14 15.38 -5.61
C ILE A 182 8.97 16.59 -5.20
N ILE A 183 10.25 16.56 -5.55
CA ILE A 183 11.21 17.63 -5.28
C ILE A 183 11.47 18.35 -6.61
N PHE A 184 11.17 19.65 -6.67
CA PHE A 184 11.51 20.47 -7.83
C PHE A 184 12.95 21.00 -7.68
N ALA A 185 13.82 20.63 -8.62
CA ALA A 185 15.21 21.08 -8.71
C ALA A 185 15.35 22.32 -9.60
#